data_AF-A0A071LXJ6-F1
#
_entry.id   AF-A0A071LXJ6-F1
#
_cell.length_a   1.000
_cell.length_b   1.000
_cell.length_c   1.000
_cell.angle_alpha   90.00
_cell.angle_beta   90.00
_cell.angle_gamma   90.00
#
_symmetry.space_group_name_H-M   'P 1'
#
loop_
_entity.id
_entity.type
_entity.pdbx_description
1 polymer ?
#
loop_
_entity_poly.entity_id
_entity_poly.type
_entity_poly.pdbx_seq_one_letter_code
_entity_poly.pdbx_strand_id
1 'polypeptide(L)'
;MGEAELMALKNFDFLARSFARMRAQGLRVDVEAITGNMTDAQRVWFCERFRRYCEQAQCAREQEKKLAAQQSRTVQGSSELEEESA
;
A
#
# COMPACT_ATOMS: atom_id res chain seq x y z
N MET A 1 17.66 -23.03 -10.02
CA MET A 1 17.02 -21.70 -10.14
C MET A 1 18.14 -20.69 -10.32
N GLY A 2 18.18 -19.99 -11.46
CA GLY A 2 19.25 -19.03 -11.75
C GLY A 2 19.03 -17.72 -10.98
N GLU A 3 20.12 -17.03 -10.65
CA GLU A 3 20.12 -15.70 -10.01
C GLU A 3 19.22 -14.67 -10.72
N ALA A 4 19.16 -14.71 -12.06
CA ALA A 4 18.31 -13.84 -12.87
C ALA A 4 16.80 -14.04 -12.60
N GLU A 5 16.38 -15.29 -12.37
CA GLU A 5 14.98 -15.62 -12.09
C GLU A 5 14.54 -15.14 -10.70
N LEU A 6 15.45 -15.24 -9.73
CA LEU A 6 15.23 -14.72 -8.38
C LEU A 6 15.13 -13.19 -8.37
N MET A 7 15.96 -12.50 -9.17
CA MET A 7 15.90 -11.05 -9.31
C MET A 7 14.63 -10.60 -10.04
N ALA A 8 14.20 -11.33 -11.07
CA ALA A 8 12.93 -11.07 -11.75
C ALA A 8 11.75 -11.18 -10.78
N LEU A 9 11.69 -12.22 -9.95
CA LEU A 9 10.64 -12.38 -8.93
C LEU A 9 10.60 -11.23 -7.92
N LYS A 10 11.78 -10.74 -7.47
CA LYS A 10 11.86 -9.58 -6.58
C LYS A 10 11.37 -8.29 -7.26
N ASN A 11 11.72 -8.10 -8.53
CA ASN A 11 11.26 -6.94 -9.30
C ASN A 11 9.74 -6.97 -9.50
N PHE A 12 9.19 -8.14 -9.84
CA PHE A 12 7.74 -8.31 -9.98
C PHE A 12 6.99 -8.10 -8.67
N ASP A 13 7.57 -8.55 -7.56
CA ASP A 13 6.99 -8.30 -6.24
C ASP A 13 6.95 -6.81 -5.86
N PHE A 14 8.03 -6.08 -6.19
CA PHE A 14 8.09 -4.64 -5.99
C PHE A 14 7.03 -3.91 -6.85
N LEU A 15 6.88 -4.32 -8.11
CA LEU A 15 5.85 -3.77 -9.00
C LEU A 15 4.45 -4.05 -8.46
N ALA A 16 4.16 -5.29 -8.04
CA ALA A 16 2.85 -5.67 -7.51
C ALA A 16 2.46 -4.79 -6.30
N ARG A 17 3.40 -4.53 -5.39
CA ARG A 17 3.18 -3.65 -4.23
C ARG A 17 2.95 -2.19 -4.61
N SER A 18 3.80 -1.66 -5.48
CA SER A 18 3.73 -0.25 -5.92
C SER A 18 2.41 0.03 -6.65
N PHE A 19 2.05 -0.84 -7.59
CA PHE A 19 0.81 -0.70 -8.34
C PHE A 19 -0.44 -0.91 -7.47
N ALA A 20 -0.40 -1.83 -6.51
CA ALA A 20 -1.53 -2.02 -5.59
C ALA A 20 -1.80 -0.74 -4.77
N ARG A 21 -0.75 -0.05 -4.31
CA ARG A 21 -0.87 1.24 -3.65
C ARG A 21 -1.44 2.30 -4.59
N MET A 22 -0.97 2.39 -5.82
CA MET A 22 -1.52 3.30 -6.83
C MET A 22 -3.02 3.05 -7.06
N ARG A 23 -3.44 1.78 -7.17
CA ARG A 23 -4.85 1.41 -7.33
C ARG A 23 -5.69 1.81 -6.12
N ALA A 24 -5.16 1.65 -4.91
CA ALA A 24 -5.83 2.10 -3.67
C ALA A 24 -5.94 3.64 -3.56
N GLN A 25 -5.07 4.37 -4.27
CA GLN A 25 -5.15 5.83 -4.43
C GLN A 25 -6.15 6.27 -5.52
N GLY A 26 -6.74 5.32 -6.25
CA GLY A 26 -7.69 5.61 -7.34
C GLY A 26 -7.04 5.76 -8.72
N LEU A 27 -5.74 5.48 -8.84
CA LEU A 27 -5.06 5.46 -10.13
C LEU A 27 -5.39 4.17 -10.89
N ARG A 28 -5.63 4.30 -12.19
CA ARG A 28 -5.80 3.14 -13.08
C ARG A 28 -4.45 2.47 -13.30
N VAL A 29 -4.41 1.17 -13.06
CA VAL A 29 -3.24 0.31 -13.31
C VAL A 29 -3.61 -0.68 -14.39
N ASP A 30 -2.83 -0.68 -15.48
CA ASP A 30 -2.97 -1.65 -16.56
C ASP A 30 -2.13 -2.90 -16.26
N VAL A 31 -2.81 -3.93 -15.74
CA VAL A 31 -2.18 -5.21 -15.38
C VAL A 31 -1.75 -5.99 -16.63
N GLU A 32 -2.42 -5.82 -17.77
CA GLU A 32 -2.05 -6.50 -19.01
C GLU A 32 -0.75 -5.95 -19.58
N ALA A 33 -0.57 -4.62 -19.55
CA ALA A 33 0.70 -3.99 -19.95
C ALA A 33 1.88 -4.43 -19.06
N ILE A 34 1.64 -4.61 -17.75
CA ILE A 34 2.69 -5.06 -16.80
C ILE A 34 3.03 -6.54 -17.02
N THR A 35 2.02 -7.37 -17.28
CA THR A 35 2.19 -8.82 -17.42
C THR A 35 2.55 -9.24 -18.85
N GLY A 36 2.60 -8.30 -19.81
CA GLY A 36 2.89 -8.59 -21.21
C GLY A 36 4.26 -9.22 -21.49
N ASN A 37 5.24 -9.03 -20.59
CA ASN A 37 6.56 -9.67 -20.68
C ASN A 37 6.71 -10.91 -19.76
N MET A 38 5.66 -11.30 -19.05
CA MET A 38 5.68 -12.42 -18.10
C MET A 38 5.22 -13.71 -18.76
N THR A 39 5.72 -14.85 -18.28
CA THR A 39 5.14 -16.16 -18.63
C THR A 39 3.79 -16.35 -17.95
N ASP A 40 2.97 -17.29 -18.42
CA ASP A 40 1.67 -17.60 -17.80
C ASP A 40 1.76 -17.89 -16.30
N ALA A 41 2.77 -18.66 -15.87
CA ALA A 41 2.98 -18.96 -14.46
C ALA A 41 3.32 -17.71 -13.65
N GLN A 42 4.17 -16.83 -14.19
CA GLN A 42 4.52 -15.56 -13.55
C GLN A 42 3.34 -14.59 -13.50
N ARG A 43 2.51 -14.57 -14.56
CA ARG A 43 1.29 -13.76 -14.63
C ARG A 43 0.28 -14.19 -13.57
N VAL A 44 0.01 -15.49 -13.43
CA VAL A 44 -0.88 -16.01 -12.38
C VAL A 44 -0.36 -15.63 -11.01
N TRP A 45 0.93 -15.87 -10.75
CA TRP A 45 1.57 -15.52 -9.49
C TRP A 45 1.49 -14.02 -9.19
N PHE A 46 1.73 -13.17 -10.18
CA PHE A 46 1.64 -11.72 -10.06
C PHE A 46 0.20 -11.28 -9.74
N CYS A 47 -0.80 -11.82 -10.44
CA CYS A 47 -2.20 -11.49 -10.22
C CYS A 47 -2.67 -11.86 -8.80
N GLU A 48 -2.30 -13.04 -8.29
CA GLU A 48 -2.64 -13.44 -6.92
C GLU A 48 -2.02 -12.50 -5.88
N ARG A 49 -0.75 -12.14 -6.05
CA ARG A 49 -0.05 -11.24 -5.12
C ARG A 49 -0.57 -9.82 -5.20
N PHE A 50 -0.80 -9.32 -6.41
CA PHE A 50 -1.37 -8.01 -6.67
C PHE A 50 -2.73 -7.83 -6.00
N ARG A 51 -3.60 -8.85 -6.05
CA ARG A 51 -4.88 -8.84 -5.36
C ARG A 51 -4.71 -8.69 -3.85
N ARG A 52 -3.84 -9.50 -3.24
CA ARG A 52 -3.55 -9.40 -1.79
C ARG A 52 -3.00 -8.04 -1.41
N TYR A 53 -2.09 -7.48 -2.22
CA TYR A 53 -1.56 -6.15 -1.95
C TYR A 53 -2.59 -5.04 -2.12
N CYS A 54 -3.58 -5.20 -3.02
CA CYS A 54 -4.69 -4.24 -3.13
C CYS A 54 -5.51 -4.21 -1.85
N GLU A 55 -5.86 -5.37 -1.30
CA GLU A 55 -6.60 -5.50 -0.03
C GLU A 55 -5.79 -4.88 1.12
N GLN A 56 -4.49 -5.19 1.22
CA GLN A 56 -3.60 -4.60 2.22
C GLN A 56 -3.47 -3.08 2.08
N ALA A 57 -3.32 -2.57 0.86
CA ALA A 57 -3.18 -1.13 0.61
C ALA A 57 -4.46 -0.36 0.96
N GLN A 58 -5.63 -0.96 0.75
CA GLN A 58 -6.91 -0.40 1.19
C GLN A 58 -7.00 -0.35 2.71
N CYS A 59 -6.74 -1.47 3.41
CA CYS A 59 -6.76 -1.50 4.87
C CYS A 59 -5.73 -0.53 5.49
N ALA A 60 -4.51 -0.47 4.96
CA ALA A 60 -3.49 0.46 5.44
C ALA A 60 -3.93 1.92 5.30
N ARG A 61 -4.61 2.28 4.20
CA ARG A 61 -5.14 3.63 3.99
C ARG A 61 -6.25 3.96 4.98
N GLU A 62 -7.13 3.01 5.28
CA GLU A 62 -8.17 3.20 6.30
C GLU A 62 -7.56 3.38 7.70
N GLN A 63 -6.52 2.61 8.02
CA GLN A 63 -5.79 2.74 9.28
C GLN A 63 -5.08 4.09 9.38
N GLU A 64 -4.42 4.55 8.32
CA GLU A 64 -3.76 5.87 8.28
C GLU A 64 -4.78 6.99 8.49
N LYS A 65 -5.94 6.92 7.83
CA LYS A 65 -7.05 7.89 8.04
C LYS A 65 -7.56 7.87 9.49
N LYS A 66 -7.74 6.68 10.07
CA LYS A 66 -8.19 6.51 11.47
C LYS A 66 -7.14 7.03 12.46
N LEU A 67 -5.86 6.85 12.16
CA LEU A 67 -4.75 7.34 12.99
C LEU A 67 -4.66 8.88 12.91
N ALA A 68 -4.73 9.45 11.71
CA ALA A 68 -4.75 10.89 11.51
C ALA A 68 -5.94 11.55 12.22
N ALA A 69 -7.14 10.95 12.12
CA ALA A 69 -8.34 11.45 12.81
C ALA A 69 -8.24 11.37 14.35
N GLN A 70 -7.52 10.38 14.89
CA GLN A 70 -7.28 10.28 16.34
C GLN A 70 -6.23 11.28 16.82
N GLN A 71 -5.16 11.50 16.06
CA GLN A 71 -4.10 12.46 16.39
C GLN A 71 -4.59 13.91 16.43
N SER A 72 -5.54 14.29 15.55
CA SER A 72 -6.15 15.62 15.60
C SER A 72 -7.01 15.85 16.85
N ARG A 73 -7.53 14.78 17.49
CA ARG A 73 -8.35 14.89 18.70
C ARG A 73 -7.50 15.07 19.97
N THR A 74 -6.24 14.65 19.98
CA THR A 74 -5.35 14.75 21.13
C THR A 74 -4.68 16.12 21.29
N VAL A 75 -4.58 16.91 20.21
CA VAL A 75 -3.91 18.24 20.26
C VAL A 75 -4.81 19.35 20.82
N GLN A 76 -6.14 19.18 20.82
CA GLN A 76 -7.07 20.20 21.34
C GLN A 76 -7.39 20.08 22.84
N GLY A 77 -6.83 19.10 23.56
CA GLY A 77 -7.15 18.83 24.97
C GLY A 77 -6.14 19.33 26.01
N SER A 78 -5.11 20.09 25.63
CA SER A 78 -4.00 20.46 26.52
C SER A 78 -3.80 21.98 26.70
N SER A 79 -4.84 22.80 26.48
CA SER A 79 -4.74 24.27 26.57
C SER A 79 -5.59 24.93 27.67
N GLU A 80 -6.09 24.20 28.66
CA GLU A 80 -6.83 24.80 29.78
C GLU A 80 -6.35 24.19 31.09
N LEU A 81 -5.20 24.61 31.64
CA LEU A 81 -4.89 24.56 33.09
C LEU A 81 -3.66 25.45 33.38
N GLU A 82 -3.70 26.75 33.09
CA GLU A 82 -2.72 27.69 33.64
C GLU A 82 -3.30 29.12 33.68
N GLU A 83 -4.42 29.30 34.39
CA GLU A 83 -4.85 30.63 34.85
C GLU A 83 -5.66 30.50 36.15
N GLU A 84 -5.06 29.99 37.23
CA GLU A 84 -5.56 30.30 38.58
C GLU A 84 -4.46 30.07 39.65
N SER A 85 -3.73 31.13 39.98
CA SER A 85 -3.03 31.36 41.27
C SER A 85 -2.44 32.77 41.17
N ALA A 86 -3.19 33.80 41.56
CA ALA A 86 -3.26 34.35 42.92
C ALA A 86 -1.98 35.10 43.31
#